data_AF-W6MC38-F1
#
_entry.id   AF-W6MC38-F1
#
_cell.length_a   1.000
_cell.length_b   1.000
_cell.length_c   1.000
_cell.angle_alpha   90.00
_cell.angle_beta   90.00
_cell.angle_gamma   90.00
#
_symmetry.space_group_name_H-M   'P 1'
#
loop_
_entity.id
_entity.type
_entity.pdbx_description
1 polymer ?
#
loop_
_entity_poly.entity_id
_entity_poly.type
_entity_poly.pdbx_seq_one_letter_code
_entity_poly.pdbx_strand_id
1 'polypeptide(L)' 'MNLLDHIAEARIQEAIDRGELRGLAGEGQPLRLEDDSAIPEELRVAYRLLKNAGFLPPELQSLRDVREAEHLLGV' A
#
# COMPACT_ATOMS: atom_id res chain seq x y z
N MET A 1 -5.64 21.51 -11.34
CA MET A 1 -6.33 21.52 -10.04
C MET A 1 -7.83 21.64 -10.28
N ASN A 2 -8.60 20.63 -9.89
CA ASN A 2 -10.06 20.63 -9.89
C ASN A 2 -10.59 20.96 -8.47
N LEU A 3 -11.92 21.00 -8.31
CA LEU A 3 -12.55 21.28 -7.01
C LEU A 3 -12.21 20.25 -5.93
N LEU A 4 -12.07 18.96 -6.29
CA LEU A 4 -11.73 17.90 -5.34
C LEU A 4 -10.31 18.07 -4.81
N ASP A 5 -9.36 18.48 -5.67
CA ASP A 5 -7.98 18.77 -5.27
C ASP A 5 -7.93 19.87 -4.20
N HIS A 6 -8.74 20.93 -4.37
CA HIS A 6 -8.81 22.02 -3.39
C HIS A 6 -9.41 21.58 -2.04
N ILE A 7 -10.44 20.74 -2.06
CA ILE A 7 -11.05 20.19 -0.85
C ILE A 7 -10.06 19.28 -0.12
N ALA A 8 -9.33 18.44 -0.85
CA ALA A 8 -8.30 17.57 -0.30
C ALA A 8 -7.19 18.38 0.37
N GLU A 9 -6.67 19.40 -0.31
CA GLU A 9 -5.61 20.28 0.22
C GLU A 9 -6.03 20.99 1.50
N ALA A 10 -7.24 21.57 1.52
CA ALA A 10 -7.76 22.24 2.72
C ALA A 10 -7.84 21.29 3.93
N ARG A 11 -8.27 20.04 3.70
CA ARG A 11 -8.37 19.03 4.78
C ARG A 11 -7.01 18.56 5.26
N ILE A 12 -6.04 18.41 4.36
CA ILE A 12 -4.66 18.07 4.73
C ILE A 12 -4.08 19.20 5.59
N GLN A 13 -4.25 20.46 5.19
CA GLN A 13 -3.75 21.60 5.95
C GLN A 13 -4.38 21.70 7.34
N GLU A 14 -5.70 21.52 7.46
CA GLU A 14 -6.38 21.49 8.76
C GLU A 14 -5.82 20.40 9.70
N ALA A 15 -5.52 19.21 9.18
CA ALA A 15 -4.94 18.11 9.96
C ALA A 15 -3.48 18.41 10.39
N ILE A 16 -2.69 19.07 9.53
CA ILE A 16 -1.34 19.54 9.86
C ILE A 16 -1.39 20.56 11.00
N ASP A 17 -2.27 21.55 10.91
CA ASP A 17 -2.40 22.63 11.89
C ASP A 17 -2.82 22.10 13.27
N ARG A 18 -3.66 21.06 13.30
CA ARG A 18 -4.06 20.34 14.52
C ARG A 18 -2.97 19.40 15.05
N GLY A 19 -1.90 19.17 14.29
CA GLY A 19 -0.83 18.25 14.64
C GLY A 19 -1.23 16.76 14.52
N GLU A 20 -2.33 16.44 13.84
CA GLU A 20 -2.82 15.07 13.66
C GLU A 20 -1.85 14.22 12.80
N LEU A 21 -1.01 14.88 12.00
CA LEU A 21 0.02 14.23 11.17
C LEU A 21 1.41 14.18 11.84
N ARG A 22 1.50 14.42 13.15
CA ARG A 22 2.73 14.29 13.95
C ARG A 22 2.70 13.04 14.84
N GLY A 23 3.88 12.54 15.19
CA GLY A 23 4.06 11.28 15.93
C GLY A 23 3.64 10.03 15.15
N LEU A 24 3.54 10.09 13.83
CA LEU A 24 3.12 8.93 13.04
C LEU A 24 4.16 7.82 13.09
N ALA A 25 3.72 6.57 12.95
CA ALA A 25 4.61 5.42 12.91
C ALA A 25 5.63 5.57 11.77
N GLY A 26 6.91 5.64 12.11
CA GLY A 26 8.00 5.83 11.15
C GLY A 26 8.37 7.30 10.87
N GLU A 27 7.79 8.28 11.57
CA GLU A 27 8.19 9.68 11.43
C GLU A 27 9.67 9.88 11.77
N GLY A 28 10.38 10.60 10.90
CA GLY A 28 11.82 10.85 11.02
C GLY A 28 12.71 9.63 10.78
N GLN A 29 12.14 8.45 10.51
CA GLN A 29 12.89 7.24 10.19
C GLN A 29 13.15 7.12 8.68
N PRO A 30 14.23 6.45 8.26
CA PRO A 30 14.45 6.12 6.86
C PRO A 30 13.28 5.32 6.29
N LEU A 31 12.87 5.67 5.07
CA LEU A 31 11.85 4.91 4.35
C LEU A 31 12.33 3.47 4.10
N ARG A 32 11.50 2.50 4.47
CA ARG A 32 11.70 1.11 4.05
C ARG A 32 11.16 0.95 2.64
N LEU A 33 12.06 0.95 1.66
CA LEU A 33 11.71 0.69 0.28
C LEU A 33 11.43 -0.80 0.11
N GLU A 34 10.31 -1.12 -0.52
CA GLU A 34 10.02 -2.50 -0.92
C GLU A 34 10.93 -2.90 -2.07
N ASP A 35 11.36 -4.16 -2.06
CA ASP A 35 12.11 -4.73 -3.18
C ASP A 35 11.15 -5.06 -4.33
N ASP A 36 10.93 -4.07 -5.19
CA ASP A 36 10.12 -4.19 -6.41
C ASP A 36 10.99 -4.51 -7.64
N SER A 37 12.21 -5.02 -7.45
CA SER A 37 13.13 -5.34 -8.55
C SER A 37 12.57 -6.37 -9.53
N ALA A 38 11.70 -7.27 -9.04
CA ALA A 38 11.00 -8.26 -9.86
C ALA A 38 9.81 -7.69 -10.66
N ILE A 39 9.42 -6.43 -10.42
CA ILE A 39 8.26 -5.80 -11.06
C ILE A 39 8.75 -4.78 -12.09
N PRO A 40 8.29 -4.85 -13.36
CA PRO A 40 8.54 -3.82 -14.37
C PRO A 40 8.16 -2.42 -13.85
N GLU A 41 8.97 -1.42 -14.15
CA GLU A 41 8.87 -0.07 -13.58
C GLU A 41 7.46 0.53 -13.74
N GLU A 42 6.89 0.36 -14.93
CA GLU A 42 5.55 0.82 -15.31
C GLU A 42 4.42 0.16 -14.52
N LEU A 43 4.67 -1.01 -13.90
CA LEU A 43 3.68 -1.76 -13.12
C LEU A 43 3.82 -1.56 -11.60
N ARG A 44 4.95 -1.04 -11.11
CA ARG A 44 5.24 -0.95 -9.67
C ARG A 44 4.18 -0.17 -8.89
N VAL A 45 3.72 0.96 -9.42
CA VAL A 45 2.71 1.79 -8.77
C VAL A 45 1.38 1.06 -8.63
N ALA A 46 0.91 0.44 -9.72
CA ALA A 46 -0.34 -0.33 -9.71
C ALA A 46 -0.27 -1.50 -8.72
N TYR A 47 0.86 -2.23 -8.72
CA TYR A 47 1.07 -3.35 -7.80
C TYR A 47 1.07 -2.89 -6.34
N ARG A 48 1.73 -1.78 -6.03
CA ARG A 48 1.81 -1.22 -4.67
C ARG A 48 0.45 -0.74 -4.17
N LEU A 49 -0.35 -0.12 -5.05
CA LEU A 49 -1.72 0.28 -4.72
C LEU A 49 -2.60 -0.93 -4.37
N LEU A 50 -2.54 -1.99 -5.19
CA LEU A 50 -3.30 -3.23 -4.94
C LEU A 50 -2.86 -3.90 -3.64
N LYS A 51 -1.56 -4.07 -3.44
CA LYS A 51 -0.98 -4.65 -2.22
C LYS A 51 -1.41 -3.87 -0.97
N ASN A 52 -1.33 -2.54 -1.00
CA ASN A 52 -1.75 -1.68 0.12
C ASN A 52 -3.25 -1.75 0.40
N ALA A 53 -4.07 -1.97 -0.64
CA ALA A 53 -5.50 -2.17 -0.52
C ALA A 53 -5.89 -3.61 -0.10
N GLY A 54 -4.91 -4.50 0.14
CA GLY A 54 -5.13 -5.89 0.51
C GLY A 54 -5.48 -6.81 -0.68
N PHE A 55 -5.33 -6.33 -1.91
CA PHE A 55 -5.55 -7.13 -3.12
C PHE A 55 -4.28 -7.90 -3.50
N LEU A 56 -4.39 -9.22 -3.58
CA LEU A 56 -3.35 -10.07 -4.15
C LEU A 56 -3.47 -10.13 -5.68
N PRO A 57 -2.38 -9.95 -6.43
CA PRO A 57 -2.33 -10.29 -7.85
C PRO A 57 -2.80 -11.75 -8.09
N PRO A 58 -3.39 -12.06 -9.24
CA PRO A 58 -3.92 -13.40 -9.54
C PRO A 58 -2.91 -14.54 -9.34
N GLU A 59 -1.64 -14.28 -9.62
CA GLU A 59 -0.55 -15.24 -9.48
C GLU A 59 -0.29 -15.58 -8.01
N LEU A 60 -0.29 -14.56 -7.14
CA LEU A 60 -0.15 -14.75 -5.71
C LEU A 60 -1.42 -15.35 -5.09
N GLN A 61 -2.60 -15.00 -5.62
CA GLN A 61 -3.88 -15.55 -5.19
C GLN A 61 -3.89 -17.08 -5.39
N SER A 62 -3.44 -17.53 -6.58
CA SER A 62 -3.29 -18.95 -6.90
C SER A 62 -2.31 -19.66 -5.95
N LEU A 63 -1.17 -19.03 -5.65
CA LEU A 63 -0.22 -19.57 -4.66
C LEU A 63 -0.78 -19.64 -3.24
N ARG A 64 -1.60 -18.66 -2.85
CA ARG A 64 -2.31 -18.69 -1.56
C ARG A 64 -3.31 -19.84 -1.52
N ASP A 65 -4.09 -20.02 -2.57
CA ASP A 65 -5.08 -21.11 -2.67
C ASP A 65 -4.39 -22.49 -2.62
N VAL A 66 -3.24 -22.65 -3.29
CA VAL A 66 -2.44 -23.88 -3.21
C VAL A 66 -1.94 -24.13 -1.78
N ARG A 67 -1.34 -23.14 -1.13
CA ARG A 67 -0.88 -23.28 0.26
C ARG A 67 -2.00 -23.58 1.24
N GLU A 68 -3.17 -22.98 1.02
CA GLU A 68 -4.35 -23.23 1.83
C GLU A 68 -4.86 -24.67 1.64
N ALA A 69 -4.84 -25.17 0.41
CA ALA A 69 -5.14 -26.57 0.12
C ALA A 69 -4.11 -27.52 0.76
N GLU A 70 -2.81 -27.24 0.67
CA GLU A 70 -1.75 -28.02 1.35
C GLU A 70 -1.96 -28.05 2.87
N HIS A 71 -2.23 -26.90 3.47
CA HIS A 71 -2.50 -26.79 4.90
C HIS A 71 -3.70 -27.62 5.35
N LEU A 72 -4.80 -27.59 4.58
CA LEU A 72 -6.00 -28.39 4.84
C LEU A 72 -5.76 -29.90 4.64
N LEU A 73 -4.85 -30.25 3.73
CA LEU A 73 -4.43 -31.64 3.48
C LEU A 73 -3.38 -32.13 4.47
N GLY A 74 -2.79 -31.24 5.29
CA GLY A 74 -1.80 -31.58 6.31
C GLY A 74 -0.45 -32.04 5.73
N VAL A 75 -0.14 -31.65 4.49
CA VAL A 75 1.13 -31.93 3.78
C VAL A 75 2.03 -30.70 3.74
#